data_AF-A0A6L3NAV4-F1
#
_entry.id   AF-A0A6L3NAV4-F1
#
_cell.length_a   1.000
_cell.length_b   1.000
_cell.length_c   1.000
_cell.angle_alpha   90.00
_cell.angle_beta   90.00
_cell.angle_gamma   90.00
#
_symmetry.space_group_name_H-M   'P 1'
#
loop_
_entity.id
_entity.type
_entity.pdbx_description
1 polymer ?
#
loop_
_entity_poly.entity_id
_entity_poly.type
_entity_poly.pdbx_seq_one_letter_code
_entity_poly.pdbx_strand_id
1 'polypeptide(L)' 'MDLALTDEQAMIRDAAADVLAERSASADVRRALEQSAGRDDALWAALAGELGWNAL' A
#
# COMPACT_ATOMS: atom_id res chain seq x y z
N MET A 1 17.34 -22.33 0.22
CA MET A 1 16.81 -21.03 -0.18
C MET A 1 16.36 -20.34 1.09
N ASP A 2 16.91 -19.18 1.40
CA ASP A 2 16.44 -18.38 2.52
C ASP A 2 15.32 -17.47 2.00
N LEU A 3 14.15 -17.55 2.64
CA LEU A 3 12.96 -16.77 2.29
C LEU A 3 12.79 -15.58 3.25
N ALA A 4 13.76 -15.36 4.15
CA ALA A 4 13.78 -14.19 4.99
C ALA A 4 14.05 -12.94 4.14
N LEU A 5 13.32 -11.87 4.49
CA LEU A 5 13.64 -10.54 3.99
C LEU A 5 14.99 -10.11 4.54
N THR A 6 15.74 -9.34 3.76
CA THR A 6 16.86 -8.56 4.31
C THR A 6 16.32 -7.51 5.28
N ASP A 7 17.18 -7.00 6.17
CA ASP A 7 16.79 -5.95 7.11
C ASP A 7 16.20 -4.73 6.38
N GLU A 8 16.79 -4.32 5.27
CA GLU A 8 16.30 -3.22 4.43
C GLU A 8 14.89 -3.52 3.88
N GLN A 9 14.66 -4.72 3.36
CA GLN A 9 13.35 -5.12 2.86
C GLN A 9 12.30 -5.18 3.98
N ALA A 10 12.69 -5.61 5.18
CA ALA A 10 11.81 -5.61 6.34
C ALA A 10 11.42 -4.18 6.76
N MET A 11 12.39 -3.25 6.78
CA MET A 11 12.10 -1.83 7.06
C MET A 11 11.14 -1.22 6.03
N ILE A 12 11.35 -1.50 4.73
CA ILE A 12 10.47 -1.02 3.67
C ILE A 12 9.05 -1.59 3.85
N ARG A 13 8.92 -2.88 4.16
CA ARG A 13 7.63 -3.52 4.45
C ARG A 13 6.93 -2.89 5.65
N ASP A 14 7.66 -2.60 6.71
CA ASP A 14 7.06 -2.06 7.95
C ASP A 14 6.56 -0.63 7.73
N ALA A 15 7.38 0.23 7.09
CA ALA A 15 6.94 1.55 6.65
C ALA A 15 5.72 1.46 5.71
N ALA A 16 5.66 0.42 4.88
CA ALA A 16 4.54 0.20 3.99
C ALA A 16 3.24 -0.15 4.73
N ALA A 17 3.36 -1.03 5.72
CA ALA A 17 2.25 -1.46 6.55
C ALA A 17 1.65 -0.29 7.33
N ASP A 18 2.48 0.61 7.85
CA ASP A 18 2.03 1.79 8.59
C ASP A 18 1.17 2.72 7.73
N VAL A 19 1.61 3.02 6.50
CA VAL A 19 0.85 3.84 5.54
C VAL A 19 -0.49 3.20 5.21
N LEU A 20 -0.51 1.89 4.96
CA LEU A 20 -1.75 1.18 4.66
C LEU A 20 -2.68 1.09 5.86
N ALA A 21 -2.16 0.94 7.08
CA ALA A 21 -2.96 0.91 8.29
C ALA A 21 -3.71 2.24 8.51
N GLU A 22 -3.07 3.37 8.19
CA GLU A 22 -3.70 4.69 8.30
C GLU A 22 -4.73 4.96 7.20
N ARG A 23 -4.52 4.43 5.99
CA ARG A 23 -5.29 4.81 4.79
C ARG A 23 -6.27 3.74 4.30
N SER A 24 -6.21 2.53 4.83
CA SER A 24 -6.98 1.37 4.38
C SER A 24 -7.83 0.75 5.49
N ALA A 25 -8.48 1.58 6.32
CA ALA A 25 -9.47 1.06 7.25
C ALA A 25 -10.60 0.35 6.48
N SER A 26 -11.23 -0.67 7.07
CA SER A 26 -12.16 -1.55 6.34
C SER A 26 -13.36 -0.81 5.70
N ALA A 27 -13.77 0.32 6.29
CA ALA A 27 -14.82 1.17 5.72
C ALA A 27 -14.35 1.89 4.44
N ASP A 28 -13.10 2.34 4.41
CA ASP A 28 -12.51 3.03 3.25
C ASP A 28 -12.28 2.05 2.10
N VAL A 29 -11.80 0.84 2.41
CA VAL A 29 -11.66 -0.25 1.43
C VAL A 29 -13.00 -0.61 0.81
N ARG A 30 -14.05 -0.79 1.61
CA ARG A 30 -15.39 -1.10 1.10
C ARG A 30 -15.91 0.01 0.19
N ARG A 31 -15.74 1.27 0.60
CA ARG A 31 -16.14 2.44 -0.20
C ARG A 31 -15.40 2.46 -1.54
N ALA A 32 -14.10 2.21 -1.56
CA ALA A 32 -13.30 2.16 -2.79
C ALA A 32 -13.77 1.04 -3.74
N LEU A 33 -14.12 -0.13 -3.19
CA LEU A 33 -14.65 -1.25 -3.98
C LEU A 33 -16.03 -0.98 -4.59
N GLU A 34 -16.85 -0.16 -3.94
CA GLU A 34 -18.17 0.26 -4.45
C GLU A 34 -18.06 1.32 -5.56
N GLN A 35 -16.91 1.99 -5.70
CA GLN A 35 -16.68 2.97 -6.77
C GLN A 35 -16.39 2.28 -8.11
N SER A 36 -16.70 2.96 -9.21
CA SER A 36 -16.52 2.42 -10.57
C SER A 36 -15.07 2.03 -10.88
N ALA A 37 -14.08 2.68 -10.27
CA ALA A 37 -12.66 2.36 -10.44
C ALA A 37 -12.21 1.19 -9.55
N GLY A 38 -13.00 0.82 -8.54
CA GLY A 38 -12.69 -0.25 -7.58
C GLY A 38 -11.48 0.04 -6.68
N ARG A 39 -11.02 1.29 -6.62
CA ARG A 39 -9.83 1.71 -5.87
C ARG A 39 -9.94 3.16 -5.44
N ASP A 40 -9.14 3.53 -4.44
CA ASP A 40 -8.92 4.93 -4.07
C ASP A 40 -7.78 5.49 -4.95
N ASP A 41 -8.13 6.36 -5.90
CA ASP A 41 -7.17 6.96 -6.83
C ASP A 41 -6.12 7.85 -6.14
N ALA A 42 -6.47 8.48 -5.01
CA ALA A 42 -5.53 9.32 -4.26
C ALA A 42 -4.49 8.45 -3.53
N LEU A 43 -4.94 7.35 -2.92
CA LEU A 43 -4.04 6.34 -2.35
C LEU A 43 -3.16 5.75 -3.45
N TRP A 44 -3.72 5.40 -4.60
CA TRP A 44 -2.96 4.84 -5.73
C TRP A 44 -1.90 5.80 -6.26
N ALA A 45 -2.20 7.10 -6.35
CA ALA A 45 -1.23 8.11 -6.74
C ALA A 45 -0.10 8.29 -5.70
N ALA A 46 -0.41 8.22 -4.41
CA ALA A 46 0.58 8.33 -3.33
C ALA A 46 1.52 7.13 -3.29
N LEU A 47 0.98 5.91 -3.38
CA LEU A 47 1.78 4.69 -3.51
C LEU A 47 2.68 4.74 -4.74
N ALA A 48 2.20 5.41 -5.78
CA ALA A 48 2.90 5.48 -7.05
C ALA A 48 4.04 6.49 -7.12
N GLY A 49 3.75 7.71 -6.69
CA GLY A 49 4.67 8.82 -6.81
C GLY A 49 5.66 8.87 -5.65
N GLU A 50 5.15 8.77 -4.42
CA GLU A 50 5.97 9.05 -3.22
C GLU A 50 6.72 7.81 -2.74
N LEU A 51 6.09 6.65 -2.87
CA LEU A 51 6.64 5.38 -2.38
C LEU A 51 7.28 4.54 -3.49
N GLY A 52 6.96 4.83 -4.77
CA GLY A 52 7.49 4.12 -5.93
C GLY A 52 7.09 2.64 -5.99
N TRP A 53 6.06 2.22 -5.26
CA TRP A 53 5.72 0.80 -5.09
C TRP A 53 5.07 0.15 -6.30
N ASN A 54 4.43 0.92 -7.17
CA ASN A 54 3.87 0.43 -8.43
C ASN A 54 4.92 0.37 -9.55
N ALA A 55 6.21 0.31 -9.21
CA ALA A 55 7.29 -0.04 -10.11
C ALA A 55 7.97 -1.36 -9.67
N LEU A 56 7.21 -2.46 -9.76
CA LEU A 56 7.67 -3.81 -10.11
C LEU A 56 6.60 -4.51 -10.97
#